data_AF-A0A7J4U9U9-F1
#
_entry.id   AF-A0A7J4U9U9-F1
#
_cell.length_a   1.000
_cell.length_b   1.000
_cell.length_c   1.000
_cell.angle_alpha   90.00
_cell.angle_beta   90.00
_cell.angle_gamma   90.00
#
_symmetry.space_group_name_H-M   'P 1'
#
loop_
_entity.id
_entity.type
_entity.pdbx_description
1 polymer ?
#
loop_
_entity_poly.entity_id
_entity_poly.type
_entity_poly.pdbx_seq_one_letter_code
_entity_poly.pdbx_strand_id
1 'polypeptide(L)' 'MIDEKKLVVFQDKKIRRILHNNEWYFSVVDVVGALTDSTDAKDYWYRLKKRELDSGGVELSTFCR' A
#
# COMPACT_ATOMS: atom_id res chain seq x y z
N MET A 1 3.68 28.74 4.44
CA MET A 1 3.39 27.93 3.24
C MET A 1 2.40 26.87 3.67
N ILE A 2 1.17 26.93 3.15
CA ILE A 2 0.08 26.06 3.58
C ILE A 2 0.17 24.84 2.67
N ASP A 3 0.61 23.72 3.23
CA ASP A 3 0.71 22.43 2.54
C ASP A 3 -0.68 22.05 2.02
N GLU A 4 -0.86 22.12 0.70
CA GLU A 4 -2.07 21.65 0.04
C GLU A 4 -2.16 20.14 0.23
N LYS A 5 -2.75 19.70 1.36
CA LYS A 5 -3.19 18.32 1.56
C LYS A 5 -4.26 18.01 0.52
N LYS A 6 -3.82 17.73 -0.71
CA LYS A 6 -4.66 17.22 -1.78
C LYS A 6 -5.21 15.91 -1.26
N LEU A 7 -6.51 15.91 -1.00
CA LEU A 7 -7.23 14.70 -0.66
C LEU A 7 -6.97 13.71 -1.79
N VAL A 8 -6.18 12.67 -1.54
CA VAL A 8 -5.92 11.62 -2.52
C VAL A 8 -7.21 10.81 -2.62
N VAL A 9 -8.09 11.22 -3.53
CA VAL A 9 -9.26 10.45 -3.91
C VAL A 9 -8.75 9.37 -4.87
N PHE A 10 -8.80 8.11 -4.44
CA PHE A 10 -8.29 6.95 -5.18
C PHE A 10 -9.11 6.62 -6.45
N GLN A 11 -9.50 7.62 -7.26
CA GLN A 11 -10.14 7.48 -8.57
C GLN A 11 -11.24 6.40 -8.64
N ASP A 12 -12.17 6.39 -7.68
CA ASP A 12 -13.26 5.38 -7.59
C ASP A 12 -12.79 3.93 -7.32
N LYS A 13 -11.50 3.69 -7.08
CA LYS A 13 -10.97 2.38 -6.73
C LYS A 13 -11.43 2.00 -5.33
N LYS A 14 -12.06 0.83 -5.22
CA LYS A 14 -12.50 0.26 -3.94
C LYS A 14 -11.29 -0.23 -3.15
N ILE A 15 -10.97 0.45 -2.05
CA ILE A 15 -9.94 0.04 -1.10
C ILE A 15 -10.63 -0.61 0.10
N ARG A 16 -10.26 -1.86 0.41
CA ARG A 16 -10.74 -2.53 1.61
C ARG A 16 -10.21 -1.82 2.85
N ARG A 17 -11.13 -1.47 3.75
CA ARG A 17 -10.85 -0.82 5.03
C ARG A 17 -11.65 -1.45 6.15
N ILE A 18 -11.07 -1.54 7.34
CA ILE A 18 -11.75 -1.93 8.57
C ILE A 18 -11.43 -0.91 9.66
N LEU A 19 -12.42 -0.63 10.52
CA LEU A 19 -12.19 0.13 11.74
C LEU A 19 -11.87 -0.86 12.86
N HIS A 20 -10.69 -0.76 13.44
CA HIS A 20 -10.22 -1.62 14.51
C HIS A 20 -9.57 -0.78 15.60
N ASN A 21 -10.00 -0.92 16.86
CA ASN A 21 -9.49 -0.13 17.99
C ASN A 21 -9.47 1.39 17.75
N ASN A 22 -10.51 1.92 17.10
CA ASN A 22 -10.60 3.34 16.73
C ASN A 22 -9.53 3.81 15.72
N GLU A 23 -8.88 2.89 15.03
CA GLU A 23 -7.93 3.13 13.95
C GLU A 23 -8.42 2.52 12.63
N TRP A 24 -8.11 3.18 11.52
CA TRP A 24 -8.43 2.67 10.20
C TRP A 24 -7.30 1.80 9.66
N TYR A 25 -7.62 0.55 9.36
CA TYR A 25 -6.73 -0.38 8.69
C TYR A 25 -7.13 -0.47 7.23
N PHE A 26 -6.14 -0.42 6.34
CA PHE A 26 -6.34 -0.48 4.90
C PHE A 26 -5.57 -1.65 4.30
N SER A 27 -6.10 -2.22 3.21
CA SER A 27 -5.35 -3.20 2.45
C SER A 27 -4.23 -2.53 1.64
N VAL A 28 -2.99 -2.83 1.98
CA VAL A 28 -1.80 -2.33 1.27
C VAL A 28 -1.85 -2.68 -0.22
N VAL A 29 -2.28 -3.91 -0.56
CA VAL A 29 -2.38 -4.36 -1.96
C VAL A 29 -3.36 -3.50 -2.76
N ASP A 30 -4.50 -3.14 -2.17
CA ASP A 30 -5.50 -2.33 -2.86
C ASP A 30 -4.98 -0.89 -3.08
N VAL A 31 -4.24 -0.34 -2.11
CA VAL A 31 -3.58 0.97 -2.25
C VAL A 31 -2.54 0.93 -3.38
N VAL A 32 -1.69 -0.09 -3.41
CA VAL A 32 -0.68 -0.28 -4.46
C VAL A 32 -1.37 -0.35 -5.84
N GLY A 33 -2.46 -1.12 -5.97
CA GLY A 33 -3.20 -1.23 -7.22
C GLY A 33 -3.93 0.06 -7.63
N ALA A 34 -4.33 0.88 -6.66
CA ALA A 34 -4.91 2.20 -6.93
C ALA A 34 -3.86 3.22 -7.39
N LEU A 35 -2.61 3.12 -6.92
CA LEU A 35 -1.54 4.06 -7.27
C LEU A 35 -0.76 3.67 -8.54
N THR A 36 -0.68 2.39 -8.85
CA THR A 36 0.15 1.87 -9.96
C THR A 36 -0.64 1.50 -11.19
N ASP A 37 -1.98 1.47 -11.10
CA ASP A 37 -2.87 0.91 -12.13
C ASP A 37 -2.50 -0.51 -12.58
N SER A 38 -1.72 -1.24 -11.77
CA SER A 38 -1.31 -2.60 -12.08
C SER A 38 -2.50 -3.55 -12.08
N THR A 39 -2.58 -4.39 -13.11
CA THR A 39 -3.54 -5.50 -13.18
C THR A 39 -3.27 -6.55 -12.12
N ASP A 40 -2.01 -6.74 -11.74
CA ASP A 40 -1.60 -7.60 -10.62
C ASP A 40 -0.84 -6.79 -9.56
N ALA A 41 -1.60 -6.13 -8.70
CA ALA A 41 -1.05 -5.39 -7.56
C ALA A 41 -0.36 -6.27 -6.52
N LYS A 42 -0.68 -7.58 -6.46
CA LYS A 42 -0.05 -8.51 -5.52
C LYS A 42 1.36 -8.85 -5.97
N ASP A 43 1.55 -9.17 -7.24
CA ASP A 43 2.89 -9.41 -7.82
C ASP A 43 3.74 -8.15 -7.73
N TYR A 44 3.16 -6.98 -8.04
CA TYR A 44 3.85 -5.71 -7.89
C TYR A 44 4.33 -5.50 -6.45
N TRP A 45 3.45 -5.67 -5.46
CA TRP A 45 3.82 -5.55 -4.04
C TRP A 45 4.91 -6.55 -3.65
N TYR A 46 4.83 -7.81 -4.11
CA TYR A 46 5.85 -8.82 -3.86
C TYR A 46 7.23 -8.42 -4.39
N ARG A 47 7.30 -7.95 -5.64
CA ARG A 47 8.55 -7.48 -6.27
C ARG A 47 9.12 -6.27 -5.56
N LEU A 48 8.25 -5.35 -5.13
CA LEU A 48 8.66 -4.17 -4.37
C LEU A 48 9.32 -4.58 -3.06
N LYS A 49 8.71 -5.49 -2.29
CA LYS A 49 9.32 -6.02 -1.06
C LYS A 49 10.69 -6.65 -1.30
N LYS A 50 10.85 -7.41 -2.39
CA LYS A 50 12.15 -8.00 -2.76
C LYS A 50 13.20 -6.93 -3.08
N ARG A 51 12.82 -5.91 -3.86
CA ARG A 51 13.73 -4.80 -4.20
C ARG A 51 14.15 -4.02 -2.96
N GLU A 52 13.22 -3.70 -2.07
CA GLU A 52 13.51 -2.97 -0.83
C GLU A 52 14.38 -3.78 0.13
N LEU A 53 14.21 -5.10 0.18
CA LEU A 53 15.09 -5.98 0.94
C LEU A 53 16.52 -5.98 0.39
N ASP A 54 16.68 -6.07 -0.93
CA ASP A 54 17.99 -6.16 -1.57
C ASP A 54 18.74 -4.82 -1.61
N SER A 55 18.01 -3.69 -1.80
CA SER A 55 18.60 -2.37 -2.07
C SER A 55 18.31 -1.30 -1.00
N GLY A 56 17.16 -1.38 -0.34
CA GLY A 56 16.67 -0.36 0.59
C GLY A 56 16.95 -0.65 2.06
N GLY A 57 17.29 -1.89 2.41
CA GLY A 57 17.54 -2.33 3.78
C GLY A 57 16.28 -2.40 4.66
N VAL A 58 15.09 -2.36 4.05
CA VAL A 58 13.80 -2.39 4.77
C VAL A 58 13.12 -3.74 4.54
N GLU A 59 12.91 -4.48 5.63
CA GLU A 59 12.13 -5.73 5.60
C GLU A 59 10.64 -5.43 5.77
N LEU A 60 9.88 -5.63 4.71
CA LEU A 60 8.43 -5.37 4.65
C LEU A 60 7.60 -6.64 4.88
N SER A 61 8.22 -7.81 4.98
CA SER A 61 7.53 -9.05 5.30
C SER A 61 7.57 -9.30 6.80
N THR A 62 6.42 -9.63 7.39
CA THR A 62 6.40 -10.18 8.74
C THR A 62 7.06 -11.56 8.72
N PHE A 63 7.93 -11.85 9.69
CA PHE A 63 8.51 -13.18 9.91
C PHE A 63 7.44 -14.15 10.42
N CYS A 64 6.56 -14.58 9.52
CA CYS A 64 5.64 -15.67 9.78
C CYS A 64 6.31 -16.97 9.31
N ARG A 65 6.66 -17.83 10.27
CA ARG A 65 7.10 -19.21 10.04
C ARG A 65 6.09 -20.16 10.69
#